data_AF-A0A817K742-F1
#
_entry.id   AF-A0A817K742-F1
#
_cell.length_a   1.000
_cell.length_b   1.000
_cell.length_c   1.000
_cell.angle_alpha   90.00
_cell.angle_beta   90.00
_cell.angle_gamma   90.00
#
_symmetry.space_group_name_H-M   'P 1'
#
loop_
_entity.id
_entity.type
_entity.pdbx_description
1 polymer ?
#
loop_
_entity_poly.entity_id
_entity_poly.type
_entity_poly.pdbx_seq_one_letter_code
_entity_poly.pdbx_strand_id
1 'polypeptide(L)'
;MNTSQTALIESLSIQCISTESTFVSTLECLYNQSCLNLIRINYARYGIDNLTDIPSLDENVGSVFSINDTIETLVYGLLLENLTVNVSYDQFYAKCSPLSCIYTIQESFNLFFLITSIVAIYSILNKIFRLILPSLIQLAFIIWNRIRKQDSSVNQSASIVEVTQRNVPTISYRIQIQEYIRTLNLFQTEFSTNDTRRQEIISTRLYLGLVITFTILLFLYTGLIERTTTIMVPTPSISSYVSLQERYSDTLQCPCSTISIPYQEFIIYLNATFHPICSRSDFLSAWHNYFYRYRTTIVYWIHSDDFRSWAIVFFNFLEKYCEQATITVADVIEQFKSDLFVSSEVMFPILFETQIEMILKLFQKSTSILFARQLQMFRNISVGHGLISNLGINIELKLDRIAVDAPVLVIPKTYKNGTCSCATSSNCVELASFYNRTHDIVYTIEKIYTGCFILESILHSSLTCFFSNSCMIDLMSATNLGNPNLAALTEIMDISPLEFASPISNFNINDTIETMVYQLFIDSWSNETSYERYYNACAPIKCIYLKEKRLNVIYAVTIFLTVINGLLLGLRSVVPLFVRLLYKLGNRIRTLCS
;
A
#
# COMPACT_ATOMS: atom_id res chain seq x y z
N MET A 1 -47.28 -49.04 33.31
CA MET A 1 -46.52 -49.08 32.04
C MET A 1 -46.47 -47.66 31.50
N ASN A 2 -45.31 -47.03 31.49
CA ASN A 2 -45.03 -45.93 30.57
C ASN A 2 -43.52 -45.97 30.31
N THR A 3 -43.17 -46.78 29.33
CA THR A 3 -41.85 -46.77 28.69
C THR A 3 -41.56 -45.34 28.25
N SER A 4 -40.52 -44.73 28.80
CA SER A 4 -39.92 -43.53 28.23
C SER A 4 -39.51 -43.87 26.79
N GLN A 5 -40.37 -43.55 25.83
CA GLN A 5 -39.98 -43.59 24.42
C GLN A 5 -38.95 -42.50 24.23
N THR A 6 -37.67 -42.89 24.30
CA THR A 6 -36.57 -42.09 23.77
C THR A 6 -36.78 -42.00 22.26
N ALA A 7 -37.24 -40.85 21.79
CA ALA A 7 -37.27 -40.55 20.37
C ALA A 7 -35.82 -40.33 19.92
N LEU A 8 -35.31 -41.24 19.09
CA LEU A 8 -34.00 -41.07 18.49
C LEU A 8 -34.14 -40.05 17.35
N ILE A 9 -33.34 -38.98 17.41
CA ILE A 9 -33.21 -38.04 16.30
C ILE A 9 -32.08 -38.58 15.44
N GLU A 10 -32.44 -39.30 14.38
CA GLU A 10 -31.48 -39.71 13.35
C GLU A 10 -30.77 -38.43 12.84
N SER A 11 -29.46 -38.51 12.57
CA SER A 11 -28.59 -37.40 12.17
C SER A 11 -27.92 -36.56 13.28
N LEU A 12 -28.45 -36.54 14.50
CA LEU A 12 -27.83 -35.82 15.63
C LEU A 12 -27.14 -36.79 16.58
N SER A 13 -25.83 -36.64 16.72
CA SER A 13 -24.99 -37.46 17.60
C SER A 13 -24.70 -36.75 18.91
N ILE A 14 -24.67 -37.51 20.00
CA ILE A 14 -24.24 -37.04 21.33
C ILE A 14 -22.96 -37.76 21.70
N GLN A 15 -21.95 -36.99 22.08
CA GLN A 15 -20.65 -37.44 22.58
C GLN A 15 -20.36 -36.79 23.94
N CYS A 16 -19.21 -37.14 24.53
CA CYS A 16 -18.75 -36.58 25.80
C CYS A 16 -18.59 -35.05 25.73
N ILE A 17 -18.30 -34.53 24.55
CA ILE A 17 -18.05 -33.11 24.30
C ILE A 17 -19.11 -32.56 23.32
N SER A 18 -19.66 -31.39 23.63
CA SER A 18 -20.70 -30.73 22.81
C SER A 18 -20.21 -30.35 21.40
N THR A 19 -18.95 -29.95 21.25
CA THR A 19 -18.38 -29.63 19.93
C THR A 19 -18.17 -30.88 19.07
N GLU A 20 -17.71 -31.99 19.64
CA GLU A 20 -17.59 -33.27 18.95
C GLU A 20 -18.96 -33.84 18.57
N SER A 21 -19.93 -33.72 19.49
CA SER A 21 -21.34 -34.03 19.22
C SER A 21 -21.83 -33.26 17.99
N THR A 22 -21.53 -31.96 17.93
CA THR A 22 -21.88 -31.10 16.81
C THR A 22 -21.16 -31.54 15.53
N PHE A 23 -19.83 -31.70 15.57
CA PHE A 23 -19.03 -32.01 14.40
C PHE A 23 -19.34 -33.36 13.76
N VAL A 24 -19.67 -34.38 14.55
CA VAL A 24 -20.10 -35.69 14.02
C VAL A 24 -21.58 -35.72 13.60
N SER A 25 -22.38 -34.77 14.04
CA SER A 25 -23.77 -34.64 13.57
C SER A 25 -23.82 -34.18 12.10
N THR A 26 -24.94 -34.46 11.44
CA THR A 26 -25.26 -33.96 10.09
C THR A 26 -26.48 -33.05 10.15
N LEU A 27 -26.73 -32.28 9.08
CA LEU A 27 -27.88 -31.36 9.01
C LEU A 27 -29.18 -32.02 8.53
N GLU A 28 -29.21 -33.33 8.29
CA GLU A 28 -30.35 -34.06 7.71
C GLU A 28 -31.68 -33.80 8.43
N CYS A 29 -31.70 -33.83 9.77
CA CYS A 29 -32.90 -33.51 10.55
C CYS A 29 -33.44 -32.10 10.27
N LEU A 30 -32.58 -31.12 9.95
CA LEU A 30 -33.00 -29.75 9.66
C LEU A 30 -33.66 -29.60 8.28
N TYR A 31 -33.38 -30.51 7.34
CA TYR A 31 -34.07 -30.58 6.04
C TYR A 31 -35.39 -31.37 6.11
N ASN A 32 -35.67 -32.06 7.22
CA ASN A 32 -36.85 -32.91 7.38
C ASN A 32 -37.86 -32.33 8.38
N GLN A 33 -38.99 -31.81 7.88
CA GLN A 33 -40.04 -31.23 8.73
C GLN A 33 -40.61 -32.21 9.76
N SER A 34 -40.64 -33.52 9.46
CA SER A 34 -41.10 -34.54 10.41
C SER A 34 -40.15 -34.65 11.60
N CYS A 35 -38.84 -34.51 11.36
CA CYS A 35 -37.82 -34.51 12.40
C CYS A 35 -37.94 -33.28 13.32
N LEU A 36 -38.08 -32.09 12.74
CA LEU A 36 -38.30 -30.85 13.50
C LEU A 36 -39.59 -30.88 14.33
N ASN A 37 -40.65 -31.48 13.79
CA ASN A 37 -41.91 -31.67 14.52
C ASN A 37 -41.73 -32.60 15.73
N LEU A 38 -40.91 -33.66 15.63
CA LEU A 38 -40.59 -34.53 16.76
C LEU A 38 -39.87 -33.76 17.88
N ILE A 39 -38.90 -32.91 17.53
CA ILE A 39 -38.21 -32.05 18.50
C ILE A 39 -39.23 -31.15 19.21
N ARG A 40 -40.07 -30.45 18.44
CA ARG A 40 -41.09 -29.54 18.97
C ARG A 40 -42.07 -30.22 19.93
N ILE A 41 -42.61 -31.38 19.54
CA ILE A 41 -43.59 -32.13 20.37
C ILE A 41 -42.95 -32.51 21.71
N ASN A 42 -41.67 -32.89 21.72
CA ASN A 42 -40.97 -33.23 22.95
C ASN A 42 -40.77 -32.00 23.85
N TYR A 43 -40.45 -30.83 23.30
CA TYR A 43 -40.35 -29.59 24.10
C TYR A 43 -41.71 -29.10 24.63
N ALA A 44 -42.80 -29.26 23.86
CA ALA A 44 -44.15 -28.90 24.31
C ALA A 44 -44.58 -29.70 25.55
N ARG A 45 -44.11 -30.95 25.72
CA ARG A 45 -44.38 -31.77 26.92
C ARG A 45 -43.80 -31.16 28.21
N TYR A 46 -42.84 -30.24 28.11
CA TYR A 46 -42.25 -29.55 29.25
C TYR A 46 -42.89 -28.18 29.56
N GLY A 47 -44.06 -27.89 28.97
CA GLY A 47 -44.85 -26.68 29.28
C GLY A 47 -44.43 -25.42 28.52
N ILE A 48 -43.74 -25.57 27.38
CA ILE A 48 -43.40 -24.49 26.46
C ILE A 48 -44.48 -24.44 25.36
N ASP A 49 -45.62 -23.82 25.64
CA ASP A 49 -46.81 -23.87 24.77
C ASP A 49 -46.78 -22.90 23.56
N ASN A 50 -45.70 -22.12 23.39
CA ASN A 50 -45.56 -21.10 22.35
C ASN A 50 -44.31 -21.27 21.47
N LEU A 51 -43.98 -22.51 21.08
CA LEU A 51 -42.98 -22.73 20.03
C LEU A 51 -43.57 -22.40 18.66
N THR A 52 -43.08 -21.32 18.06
CA THR A 52 -43.31 -20.94 16.66
C THR A 52 -42.98 -22.11 15.74
N ASP A 53 -43.74 -22.26 14.64
CA ASP A 53 -43.43 -23.28 13.63
C ASP A 53 -42.01 -23.05 13.10
N ILE A 54 -41.15 -24.06 13.24
CA ILE A 54 -39.78 -24.04 12.70
C ILE A 54 -39.85 -24.73 11.33
N PRO A 55 -39.78 -23.99 10.22
CA PRO A 55 -39.76 -24.59 8.90
C PRO A 55 -38.44 -25.34 8.67
N SER A 56 -38.50 -26.44 7.94
CA SER A 56 -37.31 -27.14 7.46
C SER A 56 -36.52 -26.29 6.47
N LEU A 57 -35.22 -26.57 6.38
CA LEU A 57 -34.37 -26.06 5.32
C LEU A 57 -34.83 -26.62 3.96
N ASP A 58 -34.63 -25.82 2.91
CA ASP A 58 -35.06 -26.19 1.56
C ASP A 58 -33.98 -27.03 0.86
N GLU A 59 -34.28 -28.31 0.63
CA GLU A 59 -33.40 -29.24 -0.10
C GLU A 59 -33.25 -28.89 -1.59
N ASN A 60 -34.14 -28.06 -2.14
CA ASN A 60 -34.14 -27.69 -3.55
C ASN A 60 -33.15 -26.56 -3.88
N VAL A 61 -32.59 -25.91 -2.85
CA VAL A 61 -31.50 -24.95 -3.03
C VAL A 61 -30.21 -25.75 -3.24
N GLY A 62 -29.67 -25.69 -4.46
CA GLY A 62 -28.42 -26.38 -4.78
C GLY A 62 -27.30 -25.98 -3.83
N SER A 63 -26.83 -26.93 -3.03
CA SER A 63 -25.69 -26.79 -2.11
C SER A 63 -24.47 -27.55 -2.66
N VAL A 64 -23.29 -27.03 -2.37
CA VAL A 64 -22.01 -27.75 -2.62
C VAL A 64 -21.86 -28.92 -1.65
N PHE A 65 -22.48 -28.84 -0.48
CA PHE A 65 -22.42 -29.86 0.55
C PHE A 65 -23.59 -30.83 0.44
N SER A 66 -23.33 -32.11 0.68
CA SER A 66 -24.38 -33.12 0.81
C SER A 66 -25.12 -32.96 2.13
N ILE A 67 -26.41 -33.27 2.15
CA ILE A 67 -27.24 -33.27 3.38
C ILE A 67 -26.67 -34.25 4.43
N ASN A 68 -25.99 -35.30 3.97
CA ASN A 68 -25.37 -36.32 4.82
C ASN A 68 -23.94 -35.97 5.23
N ASP A 69 -23.39 -34.85 4.77
CA ASP A 69 -22.08 -34.39 5.22
C ASP A 69 -22.15 -33.99 6.69
N THR A 70 -21.08 -34.32 7.42
CA THR A 70 -20.95 -33.94 8.82
C THR A 70 -20.77 -32.43 8.94
N ILE A 71 -21.20 -31.85 10.05
CA ILE A 71 -21.00 -30.42 10.32
C ILE A 71 -19.50 -30.06 10.29
N GLU A 72 -18.62 -30.99 10.66
CA GLU A 72 -17.17 -30.84 10.50
C GLU A 72 -16.76 -30.57 9.04
N THR A 73 -17.29 -31.35 8.10
CA THR A 73 -17.02 -31.19 6.66
C THR A 73 -17.48 -29.82 6.16
N LEU A 74 -18.66 -29.40 6.62
CA LEU A 74 -19.21 -28.06 6.33
C LEU A 74 -18.30 -26.95 6.88
N VAL A 75 -17.82 -27.10 8.13
CA VAL A 75 -16.91 -26.14 8.78
C VAL A 75 -15.56 -26.06 8.08
N TYR A 76 -14.99 -27.18 7.61
CA TYR A 76 -13.78 -27.18 6.80
C TYR A 76 -13.95 -26.46 5.46
N GLY A 77 -15.14 -26.52 4.87
CA GLY A 77 -15.52 -25.72 3.71
C GLY A 77 -15.93 -24.27 4.05
N LEU A 78 -15.81 -23.84 5.31
CA LEU A 78 -16.28 -22.56 5.83
C LEU A 78 -17.78 -22.28 5.56
N LEU A 79 -18.55 -23.33 5.28
CA LEU A 79 -19.94 -23.26 4.84
C LEU A 79 -20.11 -22.37 3.59
N LEU A 80 -19.08 -22.28 2.75
CA LEU A 80 -19.09 -21.47 1.54
C LEU A 80 -19.78 -22.21 0.40
N GLU A 81 -21.02 -21.79 0.09
CA GLU A 81 -21.78 -22.33 -1.04
C GLU A 81 -21.31 -21.80 -2.40
N ASN A 82 -20.94 -20.52 -2.45
CA ASN A 82 -20.40 -19.90 -3.66
C ASN A 82 -19.57 -18.66 -3.30
N LEU A 83 -18.38 -18.54 -3.91
CA LEU A 83 -17.56 -17.34 -3.83
C LEU A 83 -17.64 -16.60 -5.18
N THR A 84 -18.69 -15.81 -5.38
CA THR A 84 -18.79 -14.95 -6.57
C THR A 84 -17.93 -13.70 -6.38
N VAL A 85 -16.76 -13.68 -7.03
CA VAL A 85 -15.93 -12.48 -7.07
C VAL A 85 -16.43 -11.57 -8.19
N ASN A 86 -17.22 -10.56 -7.84
CA ASN A 86 -17.66 -9.55 -8.81
C ASN A 86 -16.58 -8.46 -8.96
N VAL A 87 -15.58 -8.71 -9.80
CA VAL A 87 -14.56 -7.71 -10.13
C VAL A 87 -15.12 -6.78 -11.20
N SER A 88 -15.55 -5.58 -10.81
CA SER A 88 -15.96 -4.54 -11.74
C SER A 88 -14.82 -3.53 -11.94
N TYR A 89 -14.20 -3.58 -13.12
CA TYR A 89 -13.22 -2.57 -13.52
C TYR A 89 -13.86 -1.17 -13.54
N ASP A 90 -15.10 -1.04 -14.01
CA ASP A 90 -15.79 0.26 -14.10
C ASP A 90 -16.00 0.90 -12.72
N GLN A 91 -16.43 0.11 -11.72
CA GLN A 91 -16.57 0.60 -10.34
C GLN A 91 -15.22 0.97 -9.73
N PHE A 92 -14.19 0.16 -9.97
CA PHE A 92 -12.83 0.45 -9.54
C PHE A 92 -12.33 1.76 -10.17
N TYR A 93 -12.47 1.91 -11.49
CA TYR A 93 -12.00 3.08 -12.24
C TYR A 93 -12.75 4.35 -11.82
N ALA A 94 -14.07 4.29 -11.66
CA ALA A 94 -14.87 5.41 -11.17
C ALA A 94 -14.42 5.86 -9.77
N LYS A 95 -14.10 4.91 -8.88
CA LYS A 95 -13.63 5.20 -7.52
C LYS A 95 -12.18 5.69 -7.49
N CYS A 96 -11.33 5.17 -8.38
CA CYS A 96 -9.95 5.59 -8.55
C CYS A 96 -9.86 7.05 -9.02
N SER A 97 -10.82 7.50 -9.85
CA SER A 97 -10.97 8.90 -10.29
C SER A 97 -9.62 9.51 -10.74
N PRO A 98 -8.98 8.96 -11.79
CA PRO A 98 -7.63 9.35 -12.17
C PRO A 98 -7.55 10.84 -12.49
N LEU A 99 -6.61 11.52 -11.83
CA LEU A 99 -6.42 12.98 -11.90
C LEU A 99 -5.95 13.45 -13.29
N SER A 100 -5.13 12.66 -13.97
CA SER A 100 -4.68 12.95 -15.32
C SER A 100 -4.32 11.67 -16.05
N CYS A 101 -4.55 11.64 -17.36
CA CYS A 101 -4.14 10.55 -18.23
C CYS A 101 -3.18 11.11 -19.28
N ILE A 102 -1.95 10.60 -19.29
CA ILE A 102 -0.93 11.03 -20.25
C ILE A 102 -0.92 10.01 -21.39
N TYR A 103 -1.11 10.50 -22.61
CA TYR A 103 -1.05 9.67 -23.81
C TYR A 103 -0.17 10.36 -24.85
N THR A 104 0.59 9.58 -25.63
CA THR A 104 1.46 10.11 -26.67
C THR A 104 0.73 10.04 -28.01
N ILE A 105 0.44 11.19 -28.61
CA ILE A 105 -0.10 11.26 -29.97
C ILE A 105 1.07 11.39 -30.94
N GLN A 106 1.19 10.43 -31.86
CA GLN A 106 2.05 10.55 -33.02
C GLN A 106 1.21 11.13 -34.18
N GLU A 107 1.12 12.45 -34.26
CA GLU A 107 0.35 13.08 -35.34
C GLU A 107 1.03 12.86 -36.70
N SER A 108 0.34 12.17 -37.60
CA SER A 108 0.62 12.25 -39.03
C SER A 108 0.32 13.68 -39.51
N PHE A 109 1.17 14.22 -40.38
CA PHE A 109 1.02 15.59 -40.89
C PHE A 109 -0.43 15.90 -41.32
N ASN A 110 -1.04 16.91 -40.69
CA ASN A 110 -2.38 17.37 -41.04
C ASN A 110 -2.43 17.74 -42.53
N LEU A 111 -3.52 17.37 -43.23
CA LEU A 111 -3.73 17.69 -44.65
C LEU A 111 -3.54 19.20 -44.92
N PHE A 112 -3.95 20.05 -43.98
CA PHE A 112 -3.73 21.50 -44.06
C PHE A 112 -2.24 21.87 -44.02
N PHE A 113 -1.44 21.22 -43.17
CA PHE A 113 0.00 21.40 -43.11
C PHE A 113 0.70 20.92 -44.41
N LEU A 114 0.25 19.80 -44.98
CA LEU A 114 0.74 19.32 -46.28
C LEU A 114 0.43 20.31 -47.42
N ILE A 115 -0.81 20.77 -47.52
CA ILE A 115 -1.23 21.73 -48.56
C ILE A 115 -0.48 23.06 -48.42
N THR A 116 -0.39 23.61 -47.20
CA THR A 116 0.33 24.87 -46.96
C THR A 116 1.82 24.75 -47.25
N SER A 117 2.44 23.60 -46.93
CA SER A 117 3.84 23.31 -47.26
C SER A 117 4.07 23.21 -48.77
N ILE A 118 3.18 22.56 -49.51
CA ILE A 118 3.26 22.46 -50.98
C ILE A 118 3.12 23.83 -51.64
N VAL A 119 2.16 24.66 -51.19
CA VAL A 119 1.98 26.03 -51.70
C VAL A 119 3.19 26.91 -51.38
N ALA A 120 3.78 26.76 -50.19
CA ALA A 120 5.00 27.47 -49.80
C ALA A 120 6.19 27.07 -50.68
N ILE A 121 6.41 25.77 -50.90
CA ILE A 121 7.47 25.25 -51.77
C ILE A 121 7.29 25.74 -53.21
N TYR A 122 6.08 25.62 -53.76
CA TYR A 122 5.77 26.09 -55.12
C TYR A 122 6.05 27.59 -55.29
N SER A 123 5.71 28.40 -54.28
CA SER A 123 5.92 29.85 -54.29
C SER A 123 7.41 30.24 -54.23
N ILE A 124 8.22 29.49 -53.46
CA ILE A 124 9.67 29.70 -53.37
C ILE A 124 10.34 29.29 -54.67
N LEU A 125 10.04 28.10 -55.21
CA LEU A 125 10.61 27.63 -56.47
C LEU A 125 10.32 28.59 -57.62
N ASN A 126 9.08 29.10 -57.72
CA ASN A 126 8.71 29.99 -58.83
C ASN A 126 9.47 31.34 -58.77
N LYS A 127 9.69 31.90 -57.57
CA LYS A 127 10.49 33.12 -57.39
C LYS A 127 11.97 32.87 -57.66
N ILE A 128 12.52 31.76 -57.16
CA ILE A 128 13.91 31.38 -57.39
C ILE A 128 14.16 31.15 -58.87
N PHE A 129 13.29 30.41 -59.56
CA PHE A 129 13.40 30.23 -61.01
C PHE A 129 13.37 31.56 -61.75
N ARG A 130 12.43 32.47 -61.44
CA ARG A 130 12.42 33.81 -62.07
C ARG A 130 13.67 34.66 -61.81
N LEU A 131 14.36 34.46 -60.69
CA LEU A 131 15.57 35.20 -60.34
C LEU A 131 16.83 34.57 -60.97
N ILE A 132 16.88 33.24 -61.00
CA ILE A 132 18.06 32.48 -61.42
C ILE A 132 18.06 32.22 -62.93
N LEU A 133 16.91 32.01 -63.58
CA LEU A 133 16.84 31.76 -65.04
C LEU A 133 17.49 32.90 -65.86
N PRO A 134 17.19 34.19 -65.61
CA PRO A 134 17.80 35.28 -66.37
C PRO A 134 19.31 35.32 -66.19
N SER A 135 19.78 35.07 -64.97
CA SER A 135 21.20 35.04 -64.62
C SER A 135 21.93 33.85 -65.28
N LEU A 136 21.31 32.66 -65.30
CA LEU A 136 21.83 31.48 -65.98
C LEU A 136 21.81 31.64 -67.50
N ILE A 137 20.77 32.26 -68.06
CA ILE A 137 20.68 32.56 -69.50
C ILE A 137 21.75 33.60 -69.88
N GLN A 138 21.98 34.62 -69.06
CA GLN A 138 23.07 35.58 -69.27
C GLN A 138 24.44 34.91 -69.17
N LEU A 139 24.67 34.03 -68.20
CA LEU A 139 25.89 33.24 -68.08
C LEU A 139 26.11 32.33 -69.29
N ALA A 140 25.06 31.62 -69.72
CA ALA A 140 25.09 30.79 -70.92
C ALA A 140 25.36 31.62 -72.18
N PHE A 141 24.79 32.81 -72.29
CA PHE A 141 25.03 33.75 -73.39
C PHE A 141 26.47 34.29 -73.39
N ILE A 142 27.03 34.59 -72.21
CA ILE A 142 28.44 35.00 -72.05
C ILE A 142 29.39 33.86 -72.42
N ILE A 143 29.10 32.63 -71.99
CA ILE A 143 29.90 31.43 -72.30
C ILE A 143 29.80 31.12 -73.80
N TRP A 144 28.61 31.19 -74.39
CA TRP A 144 28.40 30.98 -75.82
C TRP A 144 29.14 32.01 -76.68
N ASN A 145 29.13 33.28 -76.29
CA ASN A 145 29.88 34.34 -76.98
C ASN A 145 31.40 34.23 -76.78
N ARG A 146 31.88 33.69 -75.66
CA ARG A 146 33.32 33.40 -75.46
C ARG A 146 33.80 32.26 -76.35
N ILE A 147 32.99 31.20 -76.50
CA ILE A 147 33.30 30.08 -77.40
C ILE A 147 33.26 30.54 -78.87
N ARG A 148 32.31 31.41 -79.24
CA ARG A 148 32.20 31.95 -80.61
C ARG A 148 33.30 32.95 -81.00
N LYS A 149 33.93 33.62 -80.02
CA LYS A 149 35.04 34.58 -80.27
C LYS A 149 36.43 33.93 -80.38
N GLN A 150 36.55 32.62 -80.17
CA GLN A 150 37.83 31.92 -80.29
C GLN A 150 38.14 31.44 -81.73
N ASP A 151 37.20 31.58 -82.67
CA ASP A 151 37.31 31.14 -84.07
C ASP A 151 37.45 32.26 -85.12
N SER A 152 37.78 33.50 -84.73
CA SER A 152 38.06 34.58 -85.69
C SER A 152 39.19 35.52 -85.23
N SER A 153 40.38 35.19 -85.75
CA SER A 153 41.67 35.87 -85.86
C SER A 153 41.87 37.36 -85.48
N VAL A 154 43.00 37.62 -84.78
CA VAL A 154 44.15 38.49 -85.18
C VAL A 154 43.93 39.97 -85.53
N ASN A 155 44.73 40.83 -84.84
CA ASN A 155 45.06 42.26 -85.05
C ASN A 155 43.89 43.26 -84.80
N GLN A 156 44.03 44.40 -84.13
CA GLN A 156 45.14 45.34 -83.99
C GLN A 156 44.91 46.29 -82.78
N SER A 157 45.95 47.03 -82.42
CA SER A 157 46.19 47.87 -81.24
C SER A 157 45.62 49.30 -81.24
N ALA A 158 45.72 49.93 -80.04
CA ALA A 158 45.65 51.39 -79.71
C ALA A 158 44.22 51.97 -79.58
N SER A 159 43.89 52.93 -78.69
CA SER A 159 44.67 53.89 -77.90
C SER A 159 43.78 54.53 -76.81
N ILE A 160 44.45 55.10 -75.82
CA ILE A 160 43.96 55.87 -74.67
C ILE A 160 43.23 57.16 -75.13
N VAL A 161 42.05 57.43 -74.56
CA VAL A 161 41.44 58.77 -74.52
C VAL A 161 40.84 58.98 -73.12
N GLU A 162 41.42 59.91 -72.37
CA GLU A 162 40.86 60.48 -71.15
C GLU A 162 39.59 61.28 -71.47
N VAL A 163 38.50 61.01 -70.75
CA VAL A 163 37.31 61.87 -70.73
C VAL A 163 36.85 62.05 -69.27
N THR A 164 37.28 63.19 -68.73
CA THR A 164 36.60 64.08 -67.76
C THR A 164 35.69 63.48 -66.69
N GLN A 165 36.14 63.68 -65.44
CA GLN A 165 35.35 63.68 -64.21
C GLN A 165 33.99 64.38 -64.39
N ARG A 166 32.88 63.65 -64.15
CA ARG A 166 31.60 64.25 -63.77
C ARG A 166 31.48 64.23 -62.25
N ASN A 167 31.38 65.42 -61.68
CA ASN A 167 30.98 65.65 -60.30
C ASN A 167 29.63 64.95 -60.03
N VAL A 168 29.65 63.97 -59.13
CA VAL A 168 28.45 63.38 -58.56
C VAL A 168 28.06 64.25 -57.36
N PRO A 169 26.89 64.91 -57.36
CA PRO A 169 26.41 65.56 -56.16
C PRO A 169 26.00 64.48 -55.16
N THR A 170 26.57 64.53 -53.95
CA THR A 170 26.13 63.76 -52.79
C THR A 170 24.71 64.19 -52.42
N ILE A 171 23.72 63.61 -53.07
CA ILE A 171 22.33 63.69 -52.68
C ILE A 171 22.18 62.85 -51.41
N SER A 172 21.68 63.47 -50.34
CA SER A 172 21.37 62.82 -49.06
C SER A 172 20.49 61.59 -49.29
N TYR A 173 21.04 60.40 -49.03
CA TYR A 173 20.37 59.09 -49.13
C TYR A 173 19.02 59.07 -48.38
N ARG A 174 18.87 59.87 -47.31
CA ARG A 174 17.62 59.98 -46.54
C ARG A 174 16.48 60.60 -47.34
N ILE A 175 16.75 61.60 -48.18
CA ILE A 175 15.72 62.29 -48.98
C ILE A 175 15.26 61.39 -50.12
N GLN A 176 16.18 60.67 -50.77
CA GLN A 176 15.84 59.68 -51.80
C GLN A 176 14.99 58.52 -51.25
N ILE A 177 15.31 58.03 -50.05
CA ILE A 177 14.53 56.99 -49.40
C ILE A 177 13.14 57.50 -49.01
N GLN A 178 13.02 58.73 -48.50
CA GLN A 178 11.71 59.31 -48.14
C GLN A 178 10.82 59.54 -49.36
N GLU A 179 11.37 60.02 -50.47
CA GLU A 179 10.66 60.17 -51.76
C GLU A 179 10.24 58.80 -52.33
N TYR A 180 11.13 57.80 -52.27
CA TYR A 180 10.84 56.44 -52.72
C TYR A 180 9.73 55.79 -51.88
N ILE A 181 9.76 55.92 -50.55
CA ILE A 181 8.72 55.40 -49.65
C ILE A 181 7.38 56.13 -49.85
N ARG A 182 7.40 57.44 -50.15
CA ARG A 182 6.17 58.22 -50.41
C ARG A 182 5.49 57.84 -51.72
N THR A 183 6.27 57.48 -52.74
CA THR A 183 5.80 57.16 -54.09
C THR A 183 5.63 55.66 -54.35
N LEU A 184 6.03 54.81 -53.40
CA LEU A 184 5.94 53.36 -53.50
C LEU A 184 4.51 52.89 -53.72
N ASN A 185 4.29 52.23 -54.85
CA ASN A 185 3.03 51.61 -55.22
C ASN A 185 3.28 50.17 -55.69
N LEU A 186 2.98 49.19 -54.84
CA LEU A 186 3.18 47.75 -55.13
C LEU A 186 2.06 47.16 -56.02
N PHE A 187 0.99 47.92 -56.27
CA PHE A 187 -0.20 47.50 -57.01
C PHE A 187 -0.44 48.30 -58.30
N GLN A 188 0.63 48.90 -58.86
CA GLN A 188 0.54 49.76 -60.03
C GLN A 188 -0.04 49.02 -61.25
N THR A 189 -1.05 49.62 -61.87
CA THR A 189 -1.65 49.15 -63.13
C THR A 189 -1.29 50.09 -64.30
N GLU A 190 -1.16 49.54 -65.53
CA GLU A 190 -0.73 50.29 -66.73
C GLU A 190 -1.68 51.43 -67.13
N PHE A 191 -2.95 51.40 -66.69
CA PHE A 191 -3.95 52.44 -66.93
C PHE A 191 -4.54 52.91 -65.60
N SER A 192 -4.00 53.99 -65.02
CA SER A 192 -4.47 54.52 -63.73
C SER A 192 -5.04 55.95 -63.87
N THR A 193 -6.26 56.15 -63.35
CA THR A 193 -6.82 57.48 -63.09
C THR A 193 -6.31 57.99 -61.74
N ASN A 194 -6.43 59.29 -61.44
CA ASN A 194 -5.95 59.85 -60.17
C ASN A 194 -6.57 59.16 -58.93
N ASP A 195 -7.83 58.72 -59.03
CA ASP A 195 -8.52 58.01 -57.95
C ASP A 195 -8.05 56.55 -57.81
N THR A 196 -7.80 55.84 -58.92
CA THR A 196 -7.26 54.47 -58.84
C THR A 196 -5.83 54.47 -58.32
N ARG A 197 -5.01 55.45 -58.73
CA ARG A 197 -3.65 55.63 -58.19
C ARG A 197 -3.65 55.89 -56.68
N ARG A 198 -4.62 56.65 -56.17
CA ARG A 198 -4.77 56.90 -54.72
C ARG A 198 -5.18 55.62 -53.97
N GLN A 199 -6.07 54.81 -54.53
CA GLN A 199 -6.46 53.51 -53.97
C GLN A 199 -5.29 52.51 -53.94
N GLU A 200 -4.47 52.48 -54.98
CA GLU A 200 -3.29 51.61 -55.07
C GLU A 200 -2.21 51.97 -54.03
N ILE A 201 -1.96 53.27 -53.79
CA ILE A 201 -1.03 53.74 -52.75
C ILE A 201 -1.55 53.41 -51.34
N ILE A 202 -2.85 53.59 -51.08
CA ILE A 202 -3.47 53.23 -49.80
C ILE A 202 -3.40 51.71 -49.57
N SER A 203 -3.67 50.92 -50.61
CA SER A 203 -3.53 49.46 -50.59
C SER A 203 -2.10 49.03 -50.30
N THR A 204 -1.11 49.72 -50.87
CA THR A 204 0.31 49.47 -50.63
C THR A 204 0.69 49.73 -49.17
N ARG A 205 0.21 50.83 -48.57
CA ARG A 205 0.49 51.17 -47.16
C ARG A 205 -0.20 50.20 -46.19
N LEU A 206 -1.46 49.86 -46.45
CA LEU A 206 -2.21 48.89 -45.65
C LEU A 206 -1.56 47.51 -45.72
N TYR A 207 -1.17 47.08 -46.91
CA TYR A 207 -0.44 45.83 -47.13
C TYR A 207 0.86 45.78 -46.32
N LEU A 208 1.72 46.81 -46.41
CA LEU A 208 2.99 46.85 -45.68
C LEU A 208 2.78 46.90 -44.16
N GLY A 209 1.81 47.68 -43.67
CA GLY A 209 1.47 47.71 -42.24
C GLY A 209 0.97 46.38 -41.71
N LEU A 210 0.11 45.68 -42.46
CA LEU A 210 -0.37 44.34 -42.10
C LEU A 210 0.75 43.31 -42.12
N VAL A 211 1.62 43.31 -43.14
CA VAL A 211 2.77 42.40 -43.20
C VAL A 211 3.68 42.59 -41.99
N ILE A 212 4.04 43.84 -41.64
CA ILE A 212 4.92 44.11 -40.49
C ILE A 212 4.28 43.65 -39.18
N THR A 213 3.00 43.99 -38.94
CA THR A 213 2.29 43.62 -37.71
C THR A 213 2.15 42.11 -37.54
N PHE A 214 1.71 41.39 -38.58
CA PHE A 214 1.63 39.93 -38.54
C PHE A 214 2.99 39.25 -38.37
N THR A 215 4.05 39.80 -38.96
CA THR A 215 5.41 39.25 -38.80
C THR A 215 5.91 39.38 -37.37
N ILE A 216 5.65 40.52 -36.72
CA ILE A 216 5.99 40.73 -35.30
C ILE A 216 5.20 39.77 -34.41
N LEU A 217 3.88 39.64 -34.64
CA LEU A 217 3.02 38.72 -33.87
C LEU A 217 3.48 37.27 -34.02
N LEU A 218 3.82 36.84 -35.23
CA LEU A 218 4.31 35.49 -35.50
C LEU A 218 5.67 35.22 -34.81
N PHE A 219 6.57 36.20 -34.82
CA PHE A 219 7.86 36.08 -34.16
C PHE A 219 7.70 35.95 -32.63
N LEU A 220 6.83 36.77 -32.03
CA LEU A 220 6.53 36.69 -30.61
C LEU A 220 5.87 35.33 -30.27
N TYR A 221 4.89 34.90 -31.05
CA TYR A 221 4.19 33.64 -30.84
C TYR A 221 5.13 32.43 -30.92
N THR A 222 5.99 32.37 -31.94
CA THR A 222 6.94 31.26 -32.12
C THR A 222 8.08 31.27 -31.10
N GLY A 223 8.44 32.43 -30.56
CA GLY A 223 9.45 32.55 -29.49
C GLY A 223 8.95 32.17 -28.10
N LEU A 224 7.64 32.30 -27.85
CA LEU A 224 7.02 32.08 -26.54
C LEU A 224 6.43 30.69 -26.35
N ILE A 225 6.27 29.90 -27.42
CA ILE A 225 5.63 28.58 -27.32
C ILE A 225 6.62 27.51 -26.84
N GLU A 226 6.26 26.85 -25.75
CA GLU A 226 7.01 25.73 -25.17
C GLU A 226 6.31 24.42 -25.54
N ARG A 227 7.10 23.36 -25.78
CA ARG A 227 6.58 22.02 -26.03
C ARG A 227 7.01 21.08 -24.91
N THR A 228 6.07 20.31 -24.39
CA THR A 228 6.37 19.16 -23.56
C THR A 228 6.88 18.02 -24.42
N THR A 229 7.97 17.40 -23.99
CA THR A 229 8.58 16.25 -24.67
C THR A 229 8.79 15.13 -23.67
N THR A 230 8.47 13.90 -24.05
CA THR A 230 8.73 12.72 -23.22
C THR A 230 10.18 12.32 -23.39
N ILE A 231 10.92 12.24 -22.28
CA ILE A 231 12.28 11.73 -22.25
C ILE A 231 12.25 10.32 -21.67
N MET A 232 12.98 9.40 -22.30
CA MET A 232 13.12 8.02 -21.85
C MET A 232 14.56 7.78 -21.38
N VAL A 233 14.71 7.19 -20.21
CA VAL A 233 15.98 6.74 -19.65
C VAL A 233 15.90 5.22 -19.47
N PRO A 234 16.58 4.41 -20.32
CA PRO A 234 16.59 2.96 -20.16
C PRO A 234 17.41 2.57 -18.92
N THR A 235 16.92 1.55 -18.19
CA THR A 235 17.64 0.92 -17.05
C THR A 235 18.38 1.92 -16.14
N PRO A 236 17.67 2.83 -15.46
CA PRO A 236 18.29 3.89 -14.69
C PRO A 236 18.98 3.35 -13.43
N SER A 237 20.17 3.88 -13.11
CA SER A 237 20.78 3.66 -11.79
C SER A 237 19.94 4.34 -10.70
N ILE A 238 20.06 3.88 -9.45
CA ILE A 238 19.37 4.49 -8.30
C ILE A 238 19.70 6.00 -8.17
N SER A 239 20.95 6.39 -8.37
CA SER A 239 21.37 7.80 -8.36
C SER A 239 20.71 8.62 -9.47
N SER A 240 20.57 8.02 -10.67
CA SER A 240 19.87 8.66 -11.77
C SER A 240 18.39 8.84 -11.44
N TYR A 241 17.76 7.80 -10.90
CA TYR A 241 16.35 7.85 -10.48
C TYR A 241 16.10 8.93 -9.42
N VAL A 242 16.90 8.98 -8.35
CA VAL A 242 16.75 10.00 -7.29
C VAL A 242 16.88 11.41 -7.87
N SER A 243 17.86 11.64 -8.75
CA SER A 243 18.02 12.95 -9.40
C SER A 243 16.85 13.33 -10.33
N LEU A 244 16.22 12.33 -10.98
CA LEU A 244 15.04 12.55 -11.81
C LEU A 244 13.81 12.81 -10.96
N GLN A 245 13.68 12.12 -9.83
CA GLN A 245 12.59 12.27 -8.89
C GLN A 245 12.56 13.69 -8.31
N GLU A 246 13.71 14.22 -7.88
CA GLU A 246 13.81 15.59 -7.34
C GLU A 246 13.37 16.67 -8.34
N ARG A 247 13.52 16.40 -9.65
CA ARG A 247 13.26 17.39 -10.71
C ARG A 247 11.92 17.20 -11.41
N TYR A 248 11.40 15.98 -11.46
CA TYR A 248 10.27 15.60 -12.31
C TYR A 248 9.24 14.73 -11.58
N SER A 249 9.13 14.82 -10.25
CA SER A 249 8.24 14.02 -9.39
C SER A 249 6.84 13.81 -9.97
N ASP A 250 6.25 14.86 -10.54
CA ASP A 250 4.85 14.88 -10.97
C ASP A 250 4.60 14.08 -12.26
N THR A 251 5.65 13.79 -13.03
CA THR A 251 5.52 13.15 -14.36
C THR A 251 6.45 11.96 -14.55
N LEU A 252 7.30 11.66 -13.56
CA LEU A 252 8.23 10.55 -13.59
C LEU A 252 7.48 9.23 -13.38
N GLN A 253 7.64 8.31 -14.33
CA GLN A 253 7.10 6.95 -14.25
C GLN A 253 8.20 5.96 -14.55
N CYS A 254 8.36 4.97 -13.68
CA CYS A 254 9.44 3.99 -13.75
C CYS A 254 8.88 2.58 -13.50
N PRO A 255 8.35 1.88 -14.52
CA PRO A 255 7.84 0.52 -14.37
C PRO A 255 8.92 -0.45 -13.89
N CYS A 256 8.58 -1.26 -12.87
CA CYS A 256 9.41 -2.36 -12.39
C CYS A 256 9.40 -3.52 -13.41
N SER A 257 10.50 -4.26 -13.48
CA SER A 257 10.50 -5.57 -14.17
C SER A 257 9.91 -6.66 -13.29
N THR A 258 10.12 -6.56 -11.97
CA THR A 258 9.54 -7.45 -10.95
C THR A 258 8.45 -6.70 -10.19
N ILE A 259 7.20 -7.10 -10.38
CA ILE A 259 6.04 -6.43 -9.75
C ILE A 259 5.78 -6.96 -8.33
N SER A 260 6.18 -8.19 -8.04
CA SER A 260 5.99 -8.86 -6.74
C SER A 260 7.35 -9.23 -6.15
N ILE A 261 7.73 -8.57 -5.06
CA ILE A 261 9.05 -8.67 -4.45
C ILE A 261 8.87 -9.26 -3.05
N PRO A 262 9.47 -10.42 -2.72
CA PRO A 262 9.47 -10.94 -1.35
C PRO A 262 10.06 -9.92 -0.36
N TYR A 263 9.45 -9.77 0.82
CA TYR A 263 9.94 -8.83 1.84
C TYR A 263 11.40 -9.08 2.24
N GLN A 264 11.85 -10.34 2.25
CA GLN A 264 13.24 -10.70 2.53
C GLN A 264 14.28 -10.04 1.61
N GLU A 265 13.90 -9.62 0.40
CA GLU A 265 14.83 -8.97 -0.52
C GLU A 265 15.29 -7.61 0.00
N PHE A 266 14.43 -6.87 0.72
CA PHE A 266 14.71 -5.50 1.16
C PHE A 266 14.64 -5.28 2.67
N ILE A 267 14.09 -6.21 3.45
CA ILE A 267 14.20 -6.19 4.92
C ILE A 267 15.53 -6.84 5.32
N ILE A 268 16.47 -6.04 5.82
CA ILE A 268 17.82 -6.50 6.22
C ILE A 268 17.71 -7.38 7.47
N TYR A 269 17.00 -6.90 8.49
CA TYR A 269 16.70 -7.68 9.68
C TYR A 269 15.32 -7.30 10.23
N LEU A 270 14.71 -8.24 10.92
CA LEU A 270 13.44 -8.09 11.64
C LEU A 270 13.45 -9.13 12.75
N ASN A 271 13.62 -8.68 14.00
CA ASN A 271 13.73 -9.52 15.18
C ASN A 271 12.90 -8.92 16.33
N ALA A 272 12.54 -9.76 17.29
CA ALA A 272 11.97 -9.34 18.57
C ALA A 272 12.98 -9.53 19.70
N THR A 273 12.95 -8.63 20.66
CA THR A 273 13.64 -8.78 21.95
C THR A 273 12.60 -9.18 22.98
N PHE A 274 12.90 -10.25 23.72
CA PHE A 274 11.96 -10.83 24.68
C PHE A 274 12.27 -10.38 26.11
N HIS A 275 11.22 -10.30 26.92
CA HIS A 275 11.27 -9.96 28.33
C HIS A 275 12.26 -10.84 29.10
N PRO A 276 12.95 -10.34 30.15
CA PRO A 276 13.97 -11.08 30.88
C PRO A 276 13.53 -12.46 31.37
N ILE A 277 12.25 -12.63 31.72
CA ILE A 277 11.69 -13.95 32.12
C ILE A 277 11.86 -15.02 31.04
N CYS A 278 11.76 -14.65 29.76
CA CYS A 278 11.91 -15.55 28.63
C CYS A 278 13.35 -15.64 28.12
N SER A 279 14.16 -14.61 28.39
CA SER A 279 15.58 -14.60 28.06
C SER A 279 16.43 -15.40 29.07
N ARG A 280 15.92 -15.62 30.30
CA ARG A 280 16.60 -16.34 31.39
C ARG A 280 15.98 -17.70 31.68
N SER A 281 16.29 -18.69 30.85
CA SER A 281 15.88 -20.09 31.08
C SER A 281 16.49 -20.70 32.35
N ASP A 282 17.66 -20.21 32.77
CA ASP A 282 18.32 -20.56 34.03
C ASP A 282 17.48 -20.18 35.26
N PHE A 283 16.80 -19.04 35.23
CA PHE A 283 15.94 -18.58 36.33
C PHE A 283 14.72 -19.49 36.51
N LEU A 284 14.00 -19.77 35.41
CA LEU A 284 12.81 -20.62 35.43
C LEU A 284 13.16 -22.07 35.84
N SER A 285 14.25 -22.61 35.29
CA SER A 285 14.71 -23.95 35.63
C SER A 285 15.22 -24.05 37.07
N ALA A 286 15.84 -23.01 37.63
CA ALA A 286 16.24 -22.99 39.04
C ALA A 286 15.03 -23.09 39.98
N TRP A 287 13.98 -22.31 39.72
CA TRP A 287 12.73 -22.38 40.50
C TRP A 287 11.99 -23.71 40.33
N HIS A 288 11.94 -24.25 39.11
CA HIS A 288 11.41 -25.58 38.86
C HIS A 288 12.14 -26.63 39.71
N ASN A 289 13.47 -26.65 39.65
CA ASN A 289 14.30 -27.60 40.39
C ASN A 289 14.17 -27.44 41.90
N TYR A 290 14.02 -26.20 42.39
CA TYR A 290 13.78 -25.90 43.79
C TYR A 290 12.51 -26.58 44.30
N PHE A 291 11.38 -26.35 43.63
CA PHE A 291 10.10 -26.95 44.02
C PHE A 291 10.03 -28.45 43.74
N TYR A 292 10.72 -28.94 42.72
CA TYR A 292 10.85 -30.38 42.45
C TYR A 292 11.56 -31.09 43.61
N ARG A 293 12.72 -30.58 44.04
CA ARG A 293 13.46 -31.13 45.19
C ARG A 293 12.64 -31.08 46.46
N TYR A 294 11.96 -29.96 46.71
CA TYR A 294 11.02 -29.80 47.83
C TYR A 294 10.00 -30.95 47.86
N ARG A 295 9.31 -31.19 46.73
CA ARG A 295 8.29 -32.23 46.60
C ARG A 295 8.83 -33.63 46.84
N THR A 296 10.02 -33.96 46.31
CA THR A 296 10.63 -35.29 46.49
C THR A 296 11.10 -35.57 47.92
N THR A 297 11.35 -34.53 48.71
CA THR A 297 11.90 -34.67 50.08
C THR A 297 10.78 -34.74 51.14
N ILE A 298 9.53 -34.46 50.78
CA ILE A 298 8.39 -34.41 51.71
C ILE A 298 7.44 -35.58 51.48
N VAL A 299 7.08 -36.26 52.57
CA VAL A 299 6.25 -37.47 52.60
C VAL A 299 4.79 -37.17 52.99
N TYR A 300 4.41 -35.90 53.14
CA TYR A 300 3.08 -35.50 53.64
C TYR A 300 2.18 -34.93 52.55
N TRP A 301 0.86 -35.10 52.74
CA TRP A 301 -0.18 -34.52 51.90
C TRP A 301 -0.18 -32.99 52.04
N ILE A 302 0.09 -32.31 50.93
CA ILE A 302 0.00 -30.85 50.82
C ILE A 302 -1.40 -30.52 50.30
N HIS A 303 -2.04 -29.53 50.91
CA HIS A 303 -3.35 -29.06 50.49
C HIS A 303 -3.31 -28.53 49.04
N SER A 304 -4.36 -28.76 48.25
CA SER A 304 -4.42 -28.35 46.83
C SER A 304 -4.31 -26.84 46.61
N ASP A 305 -4.67 -26.03 47.62
CA ASP A 305 -4.56 -24.56 47.54
C ASP A 305 -3.18 -24.04 47.95
N ASP A 306 -2.33 -24.90 48.49
CA ASP A 306 -0.98 -24.52 48.86
C ASP A 306 -0.15 -24.29 47.60
N PHE A 307 0.51 -23.13 47.51
CA PHE A 307 1.36 -22.78 46.37
C PHE A 307 2.37 -23.89 46.04
N ARG A 308 2.93 -24.58 47.04
CA ARG A 308 3.93 -25.63 46.86
C ARG A 308 3.39 -26.84 46.10
N SER A 309 2.07 -27.08 46.14
CA SER A 309 1.45 -28.19 45.43
C SER A 309 1.45 -28.01 43.90
N TRP A 310 1.44 -26.76 43.43
CA TRP A 310 1.32 -26.42 42.02
C TRP A 310 2.44 -25.50 41.48
N ALA A 311 3.37 -25.04 42.31
CA ALA A 311 4.50 -24.17 41.92
C ALA A 311 5.36 -24.78 40.79
N ILE A 312 5.63 -26.09 40.82
CA ILE A 312 6.34 -26.79 39.73
C ILE A 312 5.64 -26.56 38.39
N VAL A 313 4.31 -26.67 38.39
CA VAL A 313 3.49 -26.50 37.19
C VAL A 313 3.44 -25.03 36.76
N PHE A 314 3.39 -24.10 37.71
CA PHE A 314 3.46 -22.65 37.43
C PHE A 314 4.71 -22.27 36.65
N PHE A 315 5.90 -22.65 37.13
CA PHE A 315 7.16 -22.32 36.44
C PHE A 315 7.31 -23.07 35.10
N ASN A 316 6.86 -24.32 35.03
CA ASN A 316 6.85 -25.06 33.76
C ASN A 316 5.99 -24.38 32.69
N PHE A 317 4.81 -23.90 33.07
CA PHE A 317 3.94 -23.21 32.11
C PHE A 317 4.54 -21.87 31.68
N LEU A 318 5.17 -21.11 32.58
CA LEU A 318 5.89 -19.89 32.18
C LEU A 318 7.00 -20.19 31.15
N GLU A 319 7.80 -21.24 31.39
CA GLU A 319 8.81 -21.70 30.45
C GLU A 319 8.20 -22.08 29.09
N LYS A 320 7.11 -22.84 29.10
CA LYS A 320 6.40 -23.23 27.87
C LYS A 320 5.75 -22.05 27.15
N TYR A 321 5.27 -21.04 27.86
CA TYR A 321 4.77 -19.83 27.22
C TYR A 321 5.88 -19.02 26.56
N CYS A 322 7.03 -18.90 27.21
CA CYS A 322 8.20 -18.25 26.62
C CYS A 322 8.68 -19.00 25.36
N GLU A 323 8.81 -20.32 25.44
CA GLU A 323 9.17 -21.18 24.30
C GLU A 323 8.17 -20.99 23.15
N GLN A 324 6.87 -21.10 23.43
CA GLN A 324 5.84 -20.95 22.41
C GLN A 324 5.80 -19.55 21.81
N ALA A 325 6.04 -18.52 22.61
CA ALA A 325 6.12 -17.15 22.11
C ALA A 325 7.31 -16.97 21.16
N THR A 326 8.49 -17.50 21.52
CA THR A 326 9.68 -17.44 20.67
C THR A 326 9.47 -18.19 19.35
N ILE A 327 8.93 -19.41 19.38
CA ILE A 327 8.62 -20.18 18.17
C ILE A 327 7.60 -19.45 17.30
N THR A 328 6.49 -18.99 17.90
CA THR A 328 5.44 -18.26 17.18
C THR A 328 6.01 -17.04 16.47
N VAL A 329 6.86 -16.25 17.15
CA VAL A 329 7.48 -15.06 16.55
C VAL A 329 8.47 -15.43 15.44
N ALA A 330 9.24 -16.49 15.60
CA ALA A 330 10.16 -16.95 14.55
C ALA A 330 9.40 -17.37 13.28
N ASP A 331 8.37 -18.21 13.45
CA ASP A 331 7.58 -18.75 12.34
C ASP A 331 6.85 -17.63 11.57
N VAL A 332 6.21 -16.70 12.28
CA VAL A 332 5.49 -15.58 11.62
C VAL A 332 6.44 -14.58 10.96
N ILE A 333 7.66 -14.39 11.47
CA ILE A 333 8.68 -13.58 10.80
C ILE A 333 9.14 -14.27 9.51
N GLU A 334 9.36 -15.59 9.53
CA GLU A 334 9.76 -16.35 8.35
C GLU A 334 8.67 -16.31 7.26
N GLN A 335 7.42 -16.51 7.66
CA GLN A 335 6.28 -16.39 6.77
C GLN A 335 6.17 -14.96 6.19
N PHE A 336 6.22 -13.94 7.04
CA PHE A 336 6.13 -12.54 6.61
C PHE A 336 7.28 -12.16 5.66
N LYS A 337 8.49 -12.65 5.88
CA LYS A 337 9.64 -12.43 4.98
C LYS A 337 9.44 -13.05 3.59
N SER A 338 8.67 -14.13 3.53
CA SER A 338 8.33 -14.84 2.29
C SER A 338 7.14 -14.22 1.55
N ASP A 339 6.31 -13.41 2.25
CA ASP A 339 5.20 -12.69 1.64
C ASP A 339 5.67 -11.67 0.61
N LEU A 340 4.78 -11.33 -0.33
CA LEU A 340 5.09 -10.50 -1.49
C LEU A 340 4.63 -9.05 -1.29
N PHE A 341 5.56 -8.12 -1.45
CA PHE A 341 5.26 -6.71 -1.66
C PHE A 341 4.97 -6.45 -3.14
N VAL A 342 3.83 -5.85 -3.46
CA VAL A 342 3.37 -5.64 -4.84
C VAL A 342 3.49 -4.17 -5.23
N SER A 343 4.29 -3.88 -6.25
CA SER A 343 4.41 -2.54 -6.85
C SER A 343 4.70 -2.64 -8.35
N SER A 344 3.85 -2.04 -9.18
CA SER A 344 4.05 -2.01 -10.64
C SER A 344 5.08 -0.97 -11.10
N GLU A 345 5.34 0.03 -10.27
CA GLU A 345 6.29 1.10 -10.53
C GLU A 345 7.25 1.26 -9.33
N VAL A 346 8.43 1.82 -9.59
CA VAL A 346 9.36 2.19 -8.51
C VAL A 346 8.64 3.18 -7.60
N MET A 347 8.57 2.84 -6.32
CA MET A 347 7.92 3.68 -5.32
C MET A 347 8.88 4.80 -4.91
N PHE A 348 8.37 5.99 -4.63
CA PHE A 348 9.21 7.06 -4.08
C PHE A 348 9.76 6.67 -2.70
N PRO A 349 11.02 7.02 -2.35
CA PRO A 349 11.65 6.61 -1.09
C PRO A 349 10.81 6.88 0.16
N ILE A 350 10.23 8.08 0.27
CA ILE A 350 9.37 8.47 1.41
C ILE A 350 8.09 7.64 1.44
N LEU A 351 7.48 7.38 0.28
CA LEU A 351 6.27 6.55 0.20
C LEU A 351 6.58 5.10 0.55
N PHE A 352 7.73 4.59 0.08
CA PHE A 352 8.21 3.26 0.43
C PHE A 352 8.42 3.12 1.94
N GLU A 353 9.18 4.04 2.55
CA GLU A 353 9.46 4.01 3.99
C GLU A 353 8.18 4.06 4.80
N THR A 354 7.29 5.02 4.51
CA THR A 354 6.01 5.15 5.23
C THR A 354 5.09 3.94 5.05
N GLN A 355 4.99 3.38 3.84
CA GLN A 355 4.17 2.20 3.59
C GLN A 355 4.73 0.96 4.27
N ILE A 356 6.05 0.73 4.20
CA ILE A 356 6.69 -0.42 4.85
C ILE A 356 6.61 -0.31 6.37
N GLU A 357 6.79 0.89 6.96
CA GLU A 357 6.55 1.09 8.39
C GLU A 357 5.12 0.75 8.81
N MET A 358 4.12 1.17 8.03
CA MET A 358 2.72 0.85 8.33
C MET A 358 2.47 -0.66 8.27
N ILE A 359 3.03 -1.34 7.27
CA ILE A 359 2.93 -2.80 7.12
C ILE A 359 3.60 -3.50 8.30
N LEU A 360 4.81 -3.09 8.69
CA LEU A 360 5.52 -3.66 9.83
C LEU A 360 4.76 -3.45 11.15
N LYS A 361 4.20 -2.26 11.39
CA LYS A 361 3.36 -1.98 12.57
C LYS A 361 2.11 -2.87 12.58
N LEU A 362 1.47 -3.07 11.43
CA LEU A 362 0.30 -3.94 11.31
C LEU A 362 0.67 -5.40 11.58
N PHE A 363 1.77 -5.89 10.99
CA PHE A 363 2.33 -7.21 11.22
C PHE A 363 2.55 -7.44 12.73
N GLN A 364 3.35 -6.59 13.39
CA GLN A 364 3.67 -6.68 14.81
C GLN A 364 2.41 -6.75 15.69
N LYS A 365 1.43 -5.87 15.43
CA LYS A 365 0.17 -5.84 16.18
C LYS A 365 -0.69 -7.08 15.93
N SER A 366 -0.77 -7.52 14.68
CA SER A 366 -1.58 -8.68 14.30
C SER A 366 -1.07 -9.97 14.92
N THR A 367 0.25 -10.14 14.99
CA THR A 367 0.91 -11.31 15.59
C THR A 367 0.48 -11.51 17.04
N SER A 368 0.58 -10.47 17.87
CA SER A 368 0.14 -10.52 19.28
C SER A 368 -1.36 -10.80 19.42
N ILE A 369 -2.20 -10.17 18.58
CA ILE A 369 -3.65 -10.36 18.61
C ILE A 369 -4.05 -11.80 18.27
N LEU A 370 -3.44 -12.39 17.25
CA LEU A 370 -3.74 -13.76 16.82
C LEU A 370 -3.37 -14.76 17.91
N PHE A 371 -2.21 -14.59 18.54
CA PHE A 371 -1.80 -15.43 19.67
C PHE A 371 -2.75 -15.32 20.86
N ALA A 372 -3.10 -14.09 21.27
CA ALA A 372 -4.05 -13.85 22.37
C ALA A 372 -5.41 -14.50 22.10
N ARG A 373 -5.91 -14.46 20.85
CA ARG A 373 -7.16 -15.13 20.46
C ARG A 373 -7.09 -16.65 20.59
N GLN A 374 -5.98 -17.26 20.19
CA GLN A 374 -5.77 -18.71 20.36
C GLN A 374 -5.80 -19.08 21.84
N LEU A 375 -5.14 -18.30 22.70
CA LEU A 375 -5.16 -18.54 24.15
C LEU A 375 -6.56 -18.38 24.75
N GLN A 376 -7.29 -17.34 24.33
CA GLN A 376 -8.67 -17.11 24.77
C GLN A 376 -9.60 -18.27 24.36
N MET A 377 -9.42 -18.83 23.16
CA MET A 377 -10.15 -20.01 22.72
C MET A 377 -9.89 -21.20 23.65
N PHE A 378 -8.63 -21.45 24.01
CA PHE A 378 -8.27 -22.53 24.94
C PHE A 378 -8.90 -22.35 26.34
N ARG A 379 -8.94 -21.11 26.86
CA ARG A 379 -9.62 -20.78 28.13
C ARG A 379 -11.11 -21.11 28.07
N ASN A 380 -11.78 -20.67 27.00
CA ASN A 380 -13.21 -20.89 26.80
C ASN A 380 -13.55 -22.38 26.67
N ILE A 381 -12.73 -23.15 25.95
CA ILE A 381 -12.89 -24.61 25.82
C ILE A 381 -12.72 -25.28 27.19
N SER A 382 -11.72 -24.87 27.97
CA SER A 382 -11.45 -25.48 29.29
C SER A 382 -12.65 -25.39 30.24
N VAL A 383 -13.32 -24.24 30.29
CA VAL A 383 -14.53 -24.04 31.10
C VAL A 383 -15.75 -24.67 30.46
N GLY A 384 -15.98 -24.41 29.17
CA GLY A 384 -17.18 -24.86 28.47
C GLY A 384 -17.34 -26.38 28.46
N HIS A 385 -16.22 -27.10 28.54
CA HIS A 385 -16.19 -28.57 28.56
C HIS A 385 -16.03 -29.13 29.98
N GLY A 386 -15.95 -28.29 31.01
CA GLY A 386 -15.79 -28.71 32.40
C GLY A 386 -14.53 -29.54 32.64
N LEU A 387 -13.41 -29.21 31.97
CA LEU A 387 -12.18 -29.99 32.08
C LEU A 387 -11.70 -30.05 33.54
N ILE A 388 -11.33 -31.23 34.01
CA ILE A 388 -10.87 -31.42 35.39
C ILE A 388 -9.36 -31.20 35.49
N SER A 389 -8.93 -30.33 36.39
CA SER A 389 -7.52 -30.12 36.67
C SER A 389 -7.00 -31.23 37.61
N ASN A 390 -5.93 -31.91 37.20
CA ASN A 390 -5.23 -32.89 38.05
C ASN A 390 -4.63 -32.26 39.33
N LEU A 391 -4.57 -30.93 39.40
CA LEU A 391 -4.13 -30.21 40.61
C LEU A 391 -5.23 -30.07 41.66
N GLY A 392 -6.49 -30.40 41.35
CA GLY A 392 -7.61 -30.24 42.31
C GLY A 392 -7.94 -28.78 42.64
N ILE A 393 -7.62 -27.86 41.72
CA ILE A 393 -7.83 -26.41 41.89
C ILE A 393 -9.16 -25.92 41.27
N ASN A 394 -9.81 -26.69 40.40
CA ASN A 394 -11.20 -26.41 39.97
C ASN A 394 -12.25 -27.31 40.59
N ILE A 395 -11.86 -28.41 41.23
CA ILE A 395 -12.78 -29.38 41.81
C ILE A 395 -12.32 -29.84 43.19
N GLU A 396 -13.29 -30.23 44.01
CA GLU A 396 -13.11 -30.92 45.28
C GLU A 396 -13.72 -32.33 45.15
N LEU A 397 -12.92 -33.35 45.47
CA LEU A 397 -13.38 -34.74 45.48
C LEU A 397 -13.85 -35.11 46.89
N LYS A 398 -15.13 -35.44 47.05
CA LYS A 398 -15.69 -35.93 48.32
C LYS A 398 -16.05 -37.39 48.21
N LEU A 399 -15.54 -38.17 49.15
CA LEU A 399 -15.95 -39.56 49.37
C LEU A 399 -17.17 -39.57 50.28
N ASP A 400 -18.26 -40.17 49.82
CA ASP A 400 -19.41 -40.45 50.68
C ASP A 400 -19.04 -41.60 51.64
N ARG A 401 -18.68 -41.28 52.88
CA ARG A 401 -18.11 -42.27 53.84
C ARG A 401 -19.10 -43.35 54.31
N ILE A 402 -20.32 -43.37 53.80
CA ILE A 402 -21.42 -44.19 54.32
C ILE A 402 -21.63 -45.50 53.53
N ALA A 403 -21.08 -45.64 52.32
CA ALA A 403 -21.27 -46.82 51.47
C ALA A 403 -19.96 -47.57 51.13
N VAL A 404 -20.03 -48.90 51.07
CA VAL A 404 -18.92 -49.79 50.66
C VAL A 404 -18.57 -49.61 49.17
N ASP A 405 -19.47 -48.99 48.40
CA ASP A 405 -19.30 -48.56 47.00
C ASP A 405 -19.64 -47.07 46.84
N ALA A 406 -19.06 -46.23 47.70
CA ALA A 406 -19.35 -44.80 47.72
C ALA A 406 -19.04 -44.12 46.38
N PRO A 407 -20.01 -43.43 45.76
CA PRO A 407 -19.71 -42.61 44.60
C PRO A 407 -18.75 -41.48 45.02
N VAL A 408 -17.74 -41.22 44.17
CA VAL A 408 -16.89 -40.04 44.31
C VAL A 408 -17.70 -38.85 43.82
N LEU A 409 -18.06 -37.96 44.73
CA LEU A 409 -18.73 -36.72 44.36
C LEU A 409 -17.69 -35.70 43.90
N VAL A 410 -17.79 -35.28 42.65
CA VAL A 410 -16.98 -34.20 42.08
C VAL A 410 -17.75 -32.89 42.27
N ILE A 411 -17.25 -32.03 43.15
CA ILE A 411 -17.87 -30.73 43.43
C ILE A 411 -17.00 -29.63 42.82
N PRO A 412 -17.57 -28.66 42.11
CA PRO A 412 -16.81 -27.49 41.65
C PRO A 412 -16.22 -26.72 42.84
N LYS A 413 -14.96 -26.35 42.75
CA LYS A 413 -14.30 -25.53 43.76
C LYS A 413 -14.86 -24.11 43.72
N THR A 414 -14.91 -23.47 44.89
CA THR A 414 -15.34 -22.09 45.02
C THR A 414 -14.28 -21.23 45.68
N TYR A 415 -14.07 -20.04 45.12
CA TYR A 415 -13.15 -19.02 45.60
C TYR A 415 -13.89 -17.83 46.22
N LYS A 416 -13.17 -16.96 46.93
CA LYS A 416 -13.74 -15.74 47.56
C LYS A 416 -14.92 -16.05 48.48
N ASN A 417 -14.71 -16.99 49.41
CA ASN A 417 -15.73 -17.45 50.37
C ASN A 417 -17.04 -17.89 49.71
N GLY A 418 -16.97 -18.62 48.59
CA GLY A 418 -18.14 -19.20 47.93
C GLY A 418 -18.82 -18.32 46.88
N THR A 419 -18.37 -17.06 46.70
CA THR A 419 -19.01 -16.14 45.74
C THR A 419 -18.63 -16.38 44.28
N CYS A 420 -17.56 -17.14 44.02
CA CYS A 420 -17.11 -17.46 42.67
C CYS A 420 -16.90 -18.97 42.53
N SER A 421 -17.59 -19.63 41.60
CA SER A 421 -17.52 -21.08 41.38
C SER A 421 -16.84 -21.43 40.06
N CYS A 422 -15.96 -22.42 40.09
CA CYS A 422 -15.27 -22.92 38.90
C CYS A 422 -16.18 -23.62 37.89
N ALA A 423 -17.42 -23.95 38.28
CA ALA A 423 -18.41 -24.45 37.33
C ALA A 423 -19.05 -23.35 36.48
N THR A 424 -19.02 -22.10 36.94
CA THR A 424 -19.71 -20.99 36.26
C THR A 424 -18.76 -19.94 35.72
N SER A 425 -17.49 -19.91 36.16
CA SER A 425 -16.49 -18.95 35.70
C SER A 425 -15.06 -19.51 35.82
N SER A 426 -14.23 -19.37 34.79
CA SER A 426 -12.78 -19.59 34.87
C SER A 426 -12.07 -18.56 35.74
N ASN A 427 -12.56 -17.33 35.73
CA ASN A 427 -11.84 -16.16 36.25
C ASN A 427 -11.89 -16.07 37.79
N CYS A 428 -12.34 -17.14 38.45
CA CYS A 428 -12.31 -17.22 39.89
C CYS A 428 -10.88 -17.43 40.37
N VAL A 429 -10.38 -16.44 41.10
CA VAL A 429 -9.03 -16.41 41.66
C VAL A 429 -9.03 -15.87 43.08
N GLU A 430 -8.05 -16.31 43.87
CA GLU A 430 -7.68 -15.78 45.18
C GLU A 430 -6.15 -15.72 45.33
N LEU A 431 -5.63 -14.99 46.31
CA LEU A 431 -4.18 -14.90 46.50
C LEU A 431 -3.60 -16.27 46.86
N ALA A 432 -2.48 -16.60 46.25
CA ALA A 432 -1.76 -17.84 46.54
C ALA A 432 -1.10 -17.76 47.92
N SER A 433 -1.22 -18.84 48.69
CA SER A 433 -0.72 -18.89 50.06
C SER A 433 -0.01 -20.22 50.36
N PHE A 434 0.82 -20.18 51.40
CA PHE A 434 1.39 -21.35 52.04
C PHE A 434 0.56 -21.70 53.26
N TYR A 435 0.26 -22.98 53.42
CA TYR A 435 -0.53 -23.50 54.52
C TYR A 435 0.34 -24.34 55.46
N ASN A 436 0.06 -24.30 56.75
CA ASN A 436 0.67 -25.23 57.70
C ASN A 436 -0.07 -26.59 57.66
N ARG A 437 0.34 -27.52 58.53
CA ARG A 437 -0.31 -28.83 58.66
C ARG A 437 -1.75 -28.77 59.19
N THR A 438 -2.12 -27.68 59.87
CA THR A 438 -3.48 -27.44 60.38
C THR A 438 -4.38 -26.71 59.39
N HIS A 439 -3.90 -26.44 58.16
CA HIS A 439 -4.58 -25.69 57.11
C HIS A 439 -4.78 -24.20 57.40
N ASP A 440 -3.96 -23.62 58.29
CA ASP A 440 -3.91 -22.17 58.48
C ASP A 440 -2.92 -21.53 57.49
N ILE A 441 -3.27 -20.34 57.01
CA ILE A 441 -2.41 -19.53 56.14
C ILE A 441 -1.21 -19.05 56.95
N VAL A 442 -0.01 -19.32 56.45
CA VAL A 442 1.26 -18.94 57.07
C VAL A 442 1.90 -17.76 56.35
N TYR A 443 1.80 -17.74 55.03
CA TYR A 443 2.32 -16.67 54.18
C TYR A 443 1.45 -16.56 52.93
N THR A 444 1.18 -15.34 52.50
CA THR A 444 0.45 -15.05 51.27
C THR A 444 1.38 -14.34 50.32
N ILE A 445 1.52 -14.88 49.11
CA ILE A 445 2.45 -14.35 48.13
C ILE A 445 1.81 -13.13 47.46
N GLU A 446 2.54 -12.02 47.47
CA GLU A 446 2.06 -10.80 46.83
C GLU A 446 1.90 -10.99 45.32
N LYS A 447 0.71 -10.66 44.81
CA LYS A 447 0.36 -10.66 43.38
C LYS A 447 0.51 -12.00 42.66
N ILE A 448 0.64 -13.11 43.38
CA ILE A 448 0.44 -14.45 42.82
C ILE A 448 -0.93 -14.95 43.24
N TYR A 449 -1.66 -15.55 42.30
CA TYR A 449 -3.01 -16.03 42.49
C TYR A 449 -3.12 -17.53 42.23
N THR A 450 -4.01 -18.18 42.98
CA THR A 450 -4.54 -19.50 42.66
C THR A 450 -5.94 -19.32 42.07
N GLY A 451 -6.29 -20.09 41.05
CA GLY A 451 -7.60 -20.05 40.41
C GLY A 451 -8.03 -21.40 39.88
N CYS A 452 -9.20 -21.43 39.24
CA CYS A 452 -9.82 -22.66 38.76
C CYS A 452 -8.91 -23.51 37.86
N PHE A 453 -8.10 -22.86 37.02
CA PHE A 453 -7.12 -23.54 36.19
C PHE A 453 -5.75 -22.95 36.43
N ILE A 454 -4.69 -23.75 36.24
CA ILE A 454 -3.32 -23.26 36.34
C ILE A 454 -3.07 -22.09 35.38
N LEU A 455 -3.78 -22.11 34.24
CA LEU A 455 -3.79 -21.00 33.29
C LEU A 455 -4.27 -19.70 33.93
N GLU A 456 -5.39 -19.73 34.64
CA GLU A 456 -5.97 -18.56 35.30
C GLU A 456 -5.10 -18.11 36.48
N SER A 457 -4.55 -19.07 37.24
CA SER A 457 -3.54 -18.78 38.27
C SER A 457 -2.37 -17.99 37.70
N ILE A 458 -1.84 -18.40 36.55
CA ILE A 458 -0.70 -17.73 35.89
C ILE A 458 -1.10 -16.37 35.34
N LEU A 459 -2.14 -16.31 34.51
CA LEU A 459 -2.53 -15.09 33.79
C LEU A 459 -2.91 -13.95 34.75
N HIS A 460 -3.59 -14.25 35.85
CA HIS A 460 -3.94 -13.25 36.86
C HIS A 460 -2.77 -12.86 37.78
N SER A 461 -1.69 -13.65 37.80
CA SER A 461 -0.49 -13.36 38.58
C SER A 461 0.39 -12.30 37.93
N SER A 462 1.28 -11.71 38.72
CA SER A 462 2.35 -10.81 38.29
C SER A 462 3.71 -11.39 38.67
N LEU A 463 4.75 -10.98 37.94
CA LEU A 463 6.14 -11.31 38.26
C LEU A 463 6.77 -10.37 39.30
N THR A 464 6.02 -9.41 39.87
CA THR A 464 6.52 -8.39 40.81
C THR A 464 7.40 -8.96 41.94
N CYS A 465 7.00 -10.07 42.55
CA CYS A 465 7.77 -10.70 43.63
C CYS A 465 9.18 -11.14 43.17
N PHE A 466 9.32 -11.61 41.93
CA PHE A 466 10.58 -12.12 41.38
C PHE A 466 11.59 -11.04 41.00
N PHE A 467 11.17 -9.77 41.01
CA PHE A 467 12.04 -8.60 40.89
C PHE A 467 12.46 -8.03 42.25
N SER A 468 11.86 -8.50 43.36
CA SER A 468 12.11 -7.99 44.71
C SER A 468 12.93 -8.97 45.53
N ASN A 469 14.13 -8.55 45.94
CA ASN A 469 14.99 -9.39 46.78
C ASN A 469 14.33 -9.76 48.12
N SER A 470 13.59 -8.83 48.75
CA SER A 470 12.89 -9.12 50.00
C SER A 470 11.78 -10.14 49.79
N CYS A 471 10.99 -10.01 48.72
CA CYS A 471 9.91 -10.96 48.42
C CYS A 471 10.44 -12.36 48.12
N MET A 472 11.54 -12.46 47.36
CA MET A 472 12.23 -13.72 47.08
C MET A 472 12.70 -14.42 48.36
N ILE A 473 13.30 -13.68 49.29
CA ILE A 473 13.72 -14.21 50.60
C ILE A 473 12.52 -14.69 51.41
N ASP A 474 11.46 -13.89 51.49
CA ASP A 474 10.23 -14.27 52.21
C ASP A 474 9.61 -15.54 51.63
N LEU A 475 9.54 -15.63 50.29
CA LEU A 475 9.05 -16.80 49.56
C LEU A 475 9.86 -18.06 49.88
N MET A 476 11.20 -17.97 49.85
CA MET A 476 12.10 -19.09 50.19
C MET A 476 12.08 -19.45 51.68
N SER A 477 11.77 -18.50 52.56
CA SER A 477 11.60 -18.79 53.99
C SER A 477 10.29 -19.52 54.25
N ALA A 478 9.20 -19.12 53.58
CA ALA A 478 7.86 -19.67 53.72
C ALA A 478 7.76 -21.12 53.24
N THR A 479 8.50 -21.46 52.17
CA THR A 479 8.59 -22.83 51.64
C THR A 479 9.15 -23.80 52.69
N ASN A 480 10.15 -23.38 53.47
CA ASN A 480 10.85 -24.19 54.48
C ASN A 480 10.01 -24.51 55.74
N LEU A 481 8.88 -23.83 55.95
CA LEU A 481 8.05 -23.94 57.18
C LEU A 481 7.38 -25.32 57.37
N GLY A 482 7.57 -26.26 56.43
CA GLY A 482 7.10 -27.64 56.54
C GLY A 482 8.13 -28.70 56.99
N ASN A 483 9.44 -28.39 56.96
CA ASN A 483 10.50 -29.35 57.29
C ASN A 483 11.84 -28.67 57.66
N PRO A 484 12.33 -28.79 58.91
CA PRO A 484 13.61 -28.21 59.34
C PRO A 484 14.85 -28.84 58.67
N ASN A 485 14.74 -30.05 58.11
CA ASN A 485 15.84 -30.68 57.35
C ASN A 485 16.04 -30.03 55.96
N LEU A 486 15.16 -29.11 55.55
CA LEU A 486 15.21 -28.43 54.25
C LEU A 486 16.05 -27.15 54.26
N ALA A 487 16.44 -26.64 55.44
CA ALA A 487 17.31 -25.46 55.56
C ALA A 487 18.67 -25.63 54.84
N ALA A 488 19.13 -26.86 54.65
CA ALA A 488 20.34 -27.19 53.89
C ALA A 488 20.16 -27.08 52.36
N LEU A 489 18.93 -27.10 51.82
CA LEU A 489 18.68 -26.95 50.37
C LEU A 489 18.71 -25.49 49.91
N THR A 490 18.43 -24.55 50.81
CA THR A 490 18.54 -23.10 50.56
C THR A 490 19.99 -22.64 50.39
N GLU A 491 20.98 -23.36 50.94
CA GLU A 491 22.41 -23.03 50.74
C GLU A 491 22.96 -23.49 49.37
N ILE A 492 22.21 -24.29 48.60
CA ILE A 492 22.71 -24.97 47.39
C ILE A 492 22.23 -24.31 46.08
N MET A 493 21.24 -23.41 46.12
CA MET A 493 20.72 -22.73 44.92
C MET A 493 20.85 -21.21 45.03
N ASP A 494 21.76 -20.66 44.25
CA ASP A 494 21.91 -19.21 44.04
C ASP A 494 20.86 -18.73 43.02
N ILE A 495 19.63 -18.47 43.49
CA ILE A 495 18.57 -17.90 42.65
C ILE A 495 18.56 -16.38 42.83
N SER A 496 19.29 -15.68 41.96
CA SER A 496 19.26 -14.22 41.92
C SER A 496 17.91 -13.70 41.39
N PRO A 497 17.42 -12.56 41.90
CA PRO A 497 16.25 -11.89 41.34
C PRO A 497 16.39 -11.59 39.84
N LEU A 498 15.26 -11.42 39.16
CA LEU A 498 15.26 -10.90 37.80
C LEU A 498 15.69 -9.44 37.82
N GLU A 499 16.50 -9.04 36.83
CA GLU A 499 16.86 -7.65 36.63
C GLU A 499 15.78 -6.94 35.81
N PHE A 500 15.19 -5.88 36.35
CA PHE A 500 14.24 -5.05 35.62
C PHE A 500 14.98 -3.93 34.89
N ALA A 501 15.10 -4.04 33.56
CA ALA A 501 15.77 -3.06 32.73
C ALA A 501 14.83 -1.90 32.33
N SER A 502 14.40 -1.08 33.31
CA SER A 502 13.73 0.20 33.01
C SER A 502 14.76 1.20 32.47
N PRO A 503 14.50 1.94 31.36
CA PRO A 503 13.25 2.14 30.62
C PRO A 503 13.11 1.32 29.33
N ILE A 504 13.85 0.22 29.18
CA ILE A 504 13.94 -0.56 27.93
C ILE A 504 12.76 -1.53 27.78
N SER A 505 12.18 -2.00 28.89
CA SER A 505 11.03 -2.90 28.87
C SER A 505 9.73 -2.17 28.48
N ASN A 506 8.92 -2.81 27.63
CA ASN A 506 7.57 -2.35 27.30
C ASN A 506 6.56 -2.61 28.42
N PHE A 507 6.94 -3.39 29.44
CA PHE A 507 6.06 -3.79 30.54
C PHE A 507 6.36 -3.01 31.81
N ASN A 508 5.33 -2.79 32.62
CA ASN A 508 5.45 -2.32 33.98
C ASN A 508 5.75 -3.50 34.92
N ILE A 509 6.52 -3.28 35.99
CA ILE A 509 6.79 -4.28 37.04
C ILE A 509 5.51 -4.84 37.71
N ASN A 510 4.41 -4.10 37.62
CA ASN A 510 3.10 -4.48 38.15
C ASN A 510 2.14 -5.09 37.11
N ASP A 511 2.57 -5.23 35.85
CA ASP A 511 1.74 -5.83 34.82
C ASP A 511 1.50 -7.31 35.12
N THR A 512 0.29 -7.77 34.80
CA THR A 512 -0.05 -9.18 34.91
C THR A 512 0.67 -9.98 33.83
N ILE A 513 0.88 -11.26 34.10
CA ILE A 513 1.41 -12.21 33.11
C ILE A 513 0.44 -12.29 31.93
N GLU A 514 -0.88 -12.11 32.10
CA GLU A 514 -1.82 -12.00 30.98
C GLU A 514 -1.41 -10.92 29.97
N THR A 515 -1.08 -9.72 30.45
CA THR A 515 -0.63 -8.62 29.58
C THR A 515 0.66 -8.99 28.85
N MET A 516 1.60 -9.64 29.54
CA MET A 516 2.85 -10.08 28.94
C MET A 516 2.62 -11.17 27.88
N VAL A 517 1.84 -12.21 28.20
CA VAL A 517 1.51 -13.32 27.31
C VAL A 517 0.75 -12.83 26.07
N TYR A 518 -0.21 -11.92 26.22
CA TYR A 518 -0.94 -11.33 25.09
C TYR A 518 -0.06 -10.48 24.17
N GLN A 519 1.08 -10.04 24.65
CA GLN A 519 2.10 -9.36 23.85
C GLN A 519 3.30 -10.28 23.54
N LEU A 520 3.15 -11.61 23.68
CA LEU A 520 4.19 -12.61 23.40
C LEU A 520 5.50 -12.39 24.19
N PHE A 521 5.42 -11.73 25.34
CA PHE A 521 6.57 -11.28 26.13
C PHE A 521 7.57 -10.42 25.34
N ILE A 522 7.12 -9.70 24.31
CA ILE A 522 8.01 -8.89 23.46
C ILE A 522 8.22 -7.52 24.09
N ASP A 523 9.47 -7.23 24.45
CA ASP A 523 9.89 -5.93 24.99
C ASP A 523 10.15 -4.91 23.89
N SER A 524 10.66 -5.31 22.73
CA SER A 524 10.77 -4.39 21.59
C SER A 524 10.96 -5.15 20.28
N TRP A 525 10.55 -4.52 19.19
CA TRP A 525 10.84 -4.98 17.83
C TRP A 525 12.00 -4.17 17.26
N SER A 526 12.91 -4.85 16.58
CA SER A 526 14.02 -4.22 15.88
C SER A 526 13.95 -4.62 14.40
N ASN A 527 13.99 -3.63 13.51
CA ASN A 527 13.95 -3.88 12.08
C ASN A 527 14.79 -2.84 11.32
N GLU A 528 15.30 -3.23 10.16
CA GLU A 528 15.97 -2.35 9.21
C GLU A 528 15.58 -2.73 7.79
N THR A 529 15.28 -1.72 6.98
CA THR A 529 14.85 -1.88 5.59
C THR A 529 15.75 -1.08 4.66
N SER A 530 16.04 -1.64 3.48
CA SER A 530 16.90 -1.01 2.47
C SER A 530 16.11 -0.64 1.23
N TYR A 531 15.93 0.67 1.01
CA TYR A 531 15.37 1.17 -0.24
C TYR A 531 16.23 0.81 -1.45
N GLU A 532 17.56 0.74 -1.30
CA GLU A 532 18.45 0.34 -2.38
C GLU A 532 18.23 -1.11 -2.81
N ARG A 533 18.09 -2.03 -1.85
CA ARG A 533 17.75 -3.42 -2.17
C ARG A 533 16.37 -3.53 -2.83
N TYR A 534 15.39 -2.78 -2.32
CA TYR A 534 14.07 -2.69 -2.96
C TYR A 534 14.17 -2.21 -4.41
N TYR A 535 14.88 -1.11 -4.66
CA TYR A 535 15.07 -0.54 -5.99
C TYR A 535 15.72 -1.54 -6.95
N ASN A 536 16.76 -2.24 -6.47
CA ASN A 536 17.47 -3.25 -7.25
C ASN A 536 16.59 -4.48 -7.53
N ALA A 537 15.74 -4.90 -6.60
CA ALA A 537 14.78 -6.00 -6.79
C ALA A 537 13.64 -5.64 -7.76
N CYS A 538 13.12 -4.41 -7.69
CA CYS A 538 12.17 -3.86 -8.65
C CYS A 538 12.77 -3.80 -10.07
N ALA A 539 14.07 -3.48 -10.16
CA ALA A 539 14.86 -3.43 -11.40
C ALA A 539 14.12 -2.69 -12.53
N PRO A 540 14.05 -1.35 -12.50
CA PRO A 540 13.24 -0.57 -13.42
C PRO A 540 13.66 -0.79 -14.88
N ILE A 541 12.69 -1.08 -15.74
CA ILE A 541 12.91 -1.36 -17.17
C ILE A 541 13.37 -0.07 -17.87
N LYS A 542 12.67 1.02 -17.58
CA LYS A 542 12.89 2.37 -18.10
C LYS A 542 12.23 3.38 -17.17
N CYS A 543 12.72 4.61 -17.14
CA CYS A 543 12.00 5.75 -16.59
C CYS A 543 11.59 6.70 -17.72
N ILE A 544 10.39 7.24 -17.64
CA ILE A 544 9.89 8.27 -18.55
C ILE A 544 9.47 9.49 -17.73
N TYR A 545 9.74 10.68 -18.26
CA TYR A 545 9.30 11.94 -17.66
C TYR A 545 9.02 12.99 -18.72
N LEU A 546 8.24 14.01 -18.38
CA LEU A 546 7.95 15.13 -19.26
C LEU A 546 8.93 16.28 -19.00
N LYS A 547 9.51 16.80 -20.09
CA LYS A 547 10.39 17.96 -20.06
C LYS A 547 9.90 19.03 -21.02
N GLU A 548 9.75 20.24 -20.50
CA GLU A 548 9.49 21.43 -21.30
C GLU A 548 10.74 21.81 -22.10
N LYS A 549 10.58 21.92 -23.42
CA LYS A 549 11.63 22.29 -24.35
C LYS A 549 11.11 23.37 -25.29
N ARG A 550 11.90 24.43 -25.45
CA ARG A 550 11.64 25.46 -26.48
C ARG A 550 11.73 24.85 -27.87
N LEU A 551 10.96 25.41 -28.80
CA LEU A 551 11.02 25.00 -30.21
C LEU A 551 12.47 25.03 -30.72
N ASN A 552 12.84 23.99 -31.47
CA ASN A 552 14.11 23.98 -32.18
C ASN A 552 14.16 25.19 -33.13
N VAL A 553 15.26 25.95 -33.13
CA VAL A 553 15.47 27.11 -34.01
C VAL A 553 15.19 26.77 -35.47
N ILE A 554 15.60 25.58 -35.93
CA ILE A 554 15.35 25.12 -37.31
C ILE A 554 13.84 24.99 -37.58
N TYR A 555 13.10 24.42 -36.63
CA TYR A 555 11.66 24.24 -36.73
C TYR A 555 10.92 25.59 -36.66
N ALA A 556 11.34 26.48 -35.77
CA ALA A 556 10.80 27.84 -35.66
C ALA A 556 11.03 28.65 -36.96
N VAL A 557 12.24 28.59 -37.53
CA VAL A 557 12.57 29.22 -38.82
C VAL A 557 11.72 28.63 -39.95
N THR A 558 11.47 27.31 -39.94
CA THR A 558 10.65 26.66 -40.96
C THR A 558 9.19 27.12 -40.89
N ILE A 559 8.62 27.24 -39.69
CA ILE A 559 7.27 27.82 -39.49
C ILE A 559 7.25 29.28 -39.94
N PHE A 560 8.27 30.06 -39.57
CA PHE A 560 8.37 31.47 -39.95
C PHE A 560 8.38 31.66 -41.47
N LEU A 561 9.23 30.91 -42.18
CA LEU A 561 9.33 30.98 -43.64
C LEU A 561 8.06 30.50 -44.35
N THR A 562 7.41 29.45 -43.87
CA THR A 562 6.19 28.91 -44.49
C THR A 562 5.01 29.86 -44.32
N VAL A 563 4.77 30.36 -43.10
CA VAL A 563 3.65 31.25 -42.79
C VAL A 563 3.80 32.62 -43.45
N ILE A 564 4.99 33.22 -43.47
CA ILE A 564 5.22 34.53 -44.10
C ILE A 564 4.96 34.48 -45.60
N ASN A 565 5.38 33.41 -46.27
CA ASN A 565 5.15 33.28 -47.71
C ASN A 565 3.66 33.15 -48.05
N GLY A 566 2.90 32.38 -47.25
CA GLY A 566 1.44 32.30 -47.37
C GLY A 566 0.76 33.65 -47.11
N LEU A 567 1.19 34.34 -46.06
CA LEU A 567 0.67 35.66 -45.68
C LEU A 567 0.91 36.71 -46.77
N LEU A 568 2.12 36.79 -47.33
CA LEU A 568 2.47 37.71 -48.42
C LEU A 568 1.57 37.48 -49.64
N LEU A 569 1.32 36.21 -50.00
CA LEU A 569 0.47 35.88 -51.14
C LEU A 569 -1.00 36.23 -50.88
N GLY A 570 -1.53 35.85 -49.71
CA GLY A 570 -2.91 36.12 -49.32
C GLY A 570 -3.22 37.62 -49.21
N LEU A 571 -2.38 38.38 -48.50
CA LEU A 571 -2.56 39.82 -48.36
C LEU A 571 -2.46 40.55 -49.70
N ARG A 572 -1.57 40.10 -50.60
CA ARG A 572 -1.42 40.71 -51.92
C ARG A 572 -2.68 40.53 -52.78
N SER A 573 -3.44 39.45 -52.57
CA SER A 573 -4.71 39.25 -53.26
C SER A 573 -5.89 39.95 -52.58
N VAL A 574 -5.98 39.91 -51.25
CA VAL A 574 -7.15 40.37 -50.49
C VAL A 574 -7.17 41.89 -50.28
N VAL A 575 -6.03 42.52 -49.98
CA VAL A 575 -5.94 43.96 -49.67
C VAL A 575 -6.49 44.85 -50.79
N PRO A 576 -6.12 44.69 -52.07
CA PRO A 576 -6.68 45.53 -53.13
C PRO A 576 -8.18 45.30 -53.36
N LEU A 577 -8.69 44.09 -53.15
CA LEU A 577 -10.13 43.80 -53.21
C LEU A 577 -10.89 44.49 -52.08
N PHE A 578 -10.36 44.42 -50.86
CA PHE A 578 -10.94 45.03 -49.68
C PHE A 578 -10.97 46.57 -49.77
N VAL A 579 -9.87 47.20 -50.21
CA VAL A 579 -9.82 48.66 -50.41
C VAL A 579 -10.81 49.10 -51.49
N ARG A 580 -10.95 48.35 -52.59
CA ARG A 580 -11.97 48.62 -53.63
C ARG A 580 -13.40 48.50 -53.09
N LEU A 581 -13.68 47.51 -52.25
CA LEU A 581 -15.00 47.33 -51.63
C LEU A 581 -15.34 48.47 -50.67
N LEU A 582 -14.42 48.87 -49.80
CA LEU A 582 -14.59 50.01 -48.90
C LEU A 582 -14.83 51.32 -49.66
N TYR A 583 -14.11 51.52 -50.77
CA TYR A 583 -14.30 52.71 -51.60
C TYR A 583 -15.67 52.70 -52.31
N LYS A 584 -16.13 51.53 -52.78
CA LYS A 584 -17.48 51.36 -53.35
C LYS A 584 -18.58 51.61 -52.31
N LEU A 585 -18.43 51.12 -51.08
CA LEU A 585 -19.37 51.39 -49.99
C LEU A 585 -19.38 52.87 -49.61
N GLY A 586 -18.19 53.49 -49.46
CA GLY A 586 -18.07 54.91 -49.14
C GLY A 586 -18.70 55.82 -50.20
N ASN A 587 -18.56 55.48 -51.49
CA ASN A 587 -19.22 56.20 -52.58
C ASN A 587 -20.74 55.97 -52.61
N ARG A 588 -21.23 54.78 -52.26
CA ARG A 588 -22.67 54.51 -52.08
C ARG A 588 -23.28 55.28 -50.91
N ILE A 589 -22.57 55.39 -49.80
CA ILE A 589 -23.02 56.17 -48.64
C ILE A 589 -23.01 57.67 -48.95
N ARG A 590 -22.00 58.17 -49.66
CA ARG A 590 -21.95 59.58 -50.11
C ARG A 590 -23.09 59.96 -51.06
N THR A 591 -23.55 59.04 -51.90
CA THR A 591 -24.67 59.25 -52.84
C THR A 591 -26.04 59.06 -52.20
N LEU A 592 -26.12 58.46 -51.02
CA LEU A 592 -27.34 58.37 -50.19
C LEU A 592 -27.49 59.54 -49.21
N CYS A 593 -26.43 60.33 -48.99
CA CYS A 593 -26.40 61.51 -48.11
C CYS A 593 -26.30 62.85 -48.86
N SER A 594 -26.35 62.83 -50.21
CA SER A 594 -26.51 64.00 -51.09
C SER A 594 -27.89 63.96 -51.72
#